data_AF-V2XXY2-F1
#
_entry.id   AF-V2XXY2-F1
#
_cell.length_a   1.000
_cell.length_b   1.000
_cell.length_c   1.000
_cell.angle_alpha   90.00
_cell.angle_beta   90.00
_cell.angle_gamma   90.00
#
_symmetry.space_group_name_H-M   'P 1'
#
loop_
_entity.id
_entity.type
_entity.pdbx_description
1 polymer ?
#
loop_
_entity_poly.entity_id
_entity_poly.type
_entity_poly.pdbx_seq_one_letter_code
_entity_poly.pdbx_strand_id
1 'polypeptide(L)'
;MGAYYDEIEIEDMAWDAEKGVYHYPCPCGDRFEISRKQLANYEDIATCPSCSLIIRVIYDPLDFEDAEEEEDESEGLSSDSGDELFEDALDKLTIKD
;
A
#
# COMPACT_ATOMS: atom_id res chain seq x y z
N MET A 1 -13.31 -8.15 24.52
CA MET A 1 -11.98 -7.79 24.01
C MET A 1 -11.84 -8.51 22.69
N GLY A 2 -12.38 -7.91 21.61
CA GLY A 2 -12.18 -8.45 20.28
C GLY A 2 -10.73 -8.21 19.93
N ALA A 3 -9.90 -9.23 20.13
CA ALA A 3 -8.47 -9.14 19.85
C ALA A 3 -8.30 -9.32 18.34
N TYR A 4 -7.75 -8.31 17.68
CA TYR A 4 -7.24 -8.45 16.33
C TYR A 4 -6.25 -9.61 16.29
N TYR A 5 -6.27 -10.38 15.21
CA TYR A 5 -5.33 -11.50 15.05
C TYR A 5 -3.90 -10.99 14.90
N ASP A 6 -3.73 -9.94 14.10
CA ASP A 6 -2.44 -9.28 13.88
C ASP A 6 -2.64 -7.83 13.41
N GLU A 7 -1.55 -7.05 13.43
CA GLU A 7 -1.45 -5.70 12.88
C GLU A 7 -0.49 -5.73 11.69
N ILE A 8 -0.99 -5.38 10.50
CA ILE A 8 -0.26 -5.52 9.23
C ILE A 8 -0.25 -4.17 8.52
N GLU A 9 0.91 -3.79 7.98
CA GLU A 9 1.04 -2.56 7.20
C GLU A 9 0.40 -2.72 5.82
N ILE A 10 -0.25 -1.68 5.31
CA ILE A 10 -0.90 -1.71 3.99
C ILE A 10 0.08 -2.04 2.87
N GLU A 11 1.35 -1.69 3.04
CA GLU A 11 2.46 -1.97 2.11
C GLU A 11 2.78 -3.47 1.98
N ASP A 12 2.50 -4.27 3.01
CA ASP A 12 2.65 -5.73 3.01
C ASP A 12 1.45 -6.46 2.38
N MET A 13 0.35 -5.74 2.12
CA MET A 13 -0.81 -6.30 1.45
C MET A 13 -0.66 -6.23 -0.08
N ALA A 14 -1.19 -7.22 -0.77
CA ALA A 14 -1.21 -7.22 -2.22
C ALA A 14 -2.45 -6.48 -2.75
N TRP A 15 -2.24 -5.49 -3.62
CA TRP A 15 -3.32 -4.76 -4.28
C TRP A 15 -3.89 -5.55 -5.47
N ASP A 16 -5.21 -5.76 -5.47
CA ASP A 16 -5.95 -6.30 -6.61
C ASP A 16 -6.66 -5.16 -7.34
N ALA A 17 -6.12 -4.75 -8.49
CA ALA A 17 -6.67 -3.69 -9.31
C ALA A 17 -7.99 -4.06 -10.02
N GLU A 18 -8.27 -5.35 -10.23
CA GLU A 18 -9.50 -5.80 -10.88
C GLU A 18 -10.70 -5.66 -9.95
N LYS A 19 -10.48 -5.92 -8.66
CA LYS A 19 -11.51 -5.82 -7.61
C LYS A 19 -11.47 -4.53 -6.81
N GLY A 20 -10.35 -3.82 -6.83
CA GLY A 20 -10.13 -2.61 -6.02
C GLY A 20 -9.99 -2.91 -4.51
N VAL A 21 -9.35 -4.04 -4.17
CA VAL A 21 -9.19 -4.50 -2.78
C VAL A 21 -7.75 -4.92 -2.49
N TYR A 22 -7.32 -4.68 -1.26
CA TYR A 22 -6.09 -5.24 -0.71
C TYR A 22 -6.35 -6.62 -0.15
N HIS A 23 -5.44 -7.55 -0.41
CA HIS A 23 -5.52 -8.91 0.06
C HIS A 23 -4.26 -9.38 0.77
N TYR A 24 -4.45 -10.16 1.84
CA TYR A 24 -3.35 -10.73 2.63
C TYR A 24 -3.60 -12.21 2.93
N PRO A 25 -2.58 -13.09 2.83
CA PRO A 25 -2.75 -14.52 3.09
C PRO A 25 -3.18 -14.79 4.54
N CYS A 26 -4.31 -15.49 4.71
CA CYS A 26 -4.78 -15.89 6.03
C CYS A 26 -4.27 -17.30 6.38
N PRO A 27 -3.87 -17.57 7.64
CA PRO A 27 -3.44 -18.90 8.07
C PRO A 27 -4.50 -20.01 7.94
N CYS A 28 -5.76 -19.67 7.67
CA CYS A 28 -6.82 -20.65 7.40
C CYS A 28 -6.78 -21.23 5.98
N GLY A 29 -5.94 -20.66 5.08
CA GLY A 29 -5.83 -21.05 3.68
C GLY A 29 -6.62 -20.16 2.71
N ASP A 30 -7.35 -19.18 3.21
CA ASP A 30 -8.03 -18.15 2.43
C ASP A 30 -7.30 -16.80 2.55
N ARG A 31 -7.95 -15.68 2.20
CA ARG A 31 -7.35 -14.34 2.23
C ARG A 31 -8.20 -13.38 3.04
N PHE A 32 -7.54 -12.43 3.69
CA PHE A 32 -8.18 -11.22 4.18
C PHE A 32 -8.41 -10.27 3.02
N GLU A 33 -9.54 -9.57 3.00
CA GLU A 33 -9.87 -8.60 1.96
C GLU A 33 -10.31 -7.28 2.62
N ILE A 34 -9.85 -6.15 2.08
CA ILE A 34 -10.27 -4.81 2.51
C ILE A 34 -10.25 -3.85 1.30
N SER A 35 -11.30 -3.05 1.14
CA SER A 35 -11.41 -2.12 0.00
C SER A 35 -10.79 -0.76 0.30
N ARG A 36 -10.32 -0.07 -0.75
CA ARG A 36 -9.82 1.31 -0.63
C ARG A 36 -10.88 2.25 -0.02
N LYS A 37 -12.14 2.02 -0.36
CA LYS A 37 -13.26 2.79 0.17
C LYS A 37 -13.43 2.62 1.68
N GLN A 38 -13.17 1.42 2.22
CA GLN A 38 -13.22 1.20 3.67
C GLN A 38 -12.10 1.99 4.37
N LEU A 39 -10.88 1.94 3.85
CA LEU A 39 -9.75 2.73 4.36
C LEU A 39 -10.05 4.24 4.33
N ALA A 40 -10.64 4.74 3.25
CA ALA A 40 -11.08 6.14 3.15
C ALA A 40 -12.16 6.54 4.17
N ASN A 41 -12.93 5.58 4.69
CA ASN A 41 -13.94 5.80 5.74
C ASN A 41 -13.37 5.59 7.16
N TYR A 42 -12.04 5.59 7.32
CA TYR A 42 -11.36 5.27 8.57
C TYR A 42 -11.61 3.84 9.08
N GLU A 43 -11.95 2.90 8.20
CA GLU A 43 -12.16 1.49 8.55
C GLU A 43 -10.88 0.69 8.28
N ASP A 44 -10.14 0.39 9.34
CA ASP A 44 -8.84 -0.31 9.35
C ASP A 44 -8.95 -1.83 9.56
N ILE A 45 -10.13 -2.43 9.37
CA ILE A 45 -10.39 -3.83 9.73
C ILE A 45 -10.55 -4.69 8.49
N ALA A 46 -9.54 -5.51 8.19
CA ALA A 46 -9.66 -6.51 7.13
C ALA A 46 -10.26 -7.81 7.68
N THR A 47 -11.23 -8.36 6.96
CA THR A 47 -11.99 -9.55 7.36
C THR A 47 -11.70 -10.70 6.41
N CYS A 48 -11.62 -11.92 6.94
CA CYS A 48 -11.51 -13.13 6.13
C CYS A 48 -12.86 -13.85 6.06
N PRO A 49 -13.39 -14.16 4.86
CA PRO A 49 -14.70 -14.80 4.70
C PRO A 49 -14.75 -16.24 5.22
N SER A 50 -13.61 -16.92 5.32
CA SER A 50 -13.54 -18.33 5.72
C SER A 50 -13.38 -18.58 7.22
N CYS A 51 -12.72 -17.69 7.96
CA CYS A 51 -12.33 -17.98 9.35
C CYS A 51 -12.85 -16.98 10.38
N SER A 52 -13.61 -15.95 9.98
CA SER A 52 -14.10 -14.87 10.85
C SER A 52 -13.02 -14.12 11.63
N LEU A 53 -11.75 -14.38 11.34
CA LEU A 53 -10.63 -13.62 11.87
C LEU A 53 -10.66 -12.22 11.27
N ILE A 54 -10.13 -11.28 12.05
CA ILE A 54 -9.95 -9.90 11.66
C ILE A 54 -8.51 -9.50 11.95
N ILE A 55 -7.90 -8.76 11.04
CA ILE A 55 -6.60 -8.13 11.24
C ILE A 55 -6.79 -6.61 11.20
N ARG A 56 -5.86 -5.91 11.84
CA ARG A 56 -5.81 -4.46 11.80
C ARG A 56 -4.83 -4.02 10.72
N VAL A 57 -5.25 -3.11 9.86
CA VAL A 57 -4.43 -2.58 8.78
C VAL A 57 -3.87 -1.23 9.19
N ILE A 58 -2.54 -1.11 9.23
CA ILE A 58 -1.86 0.14 9.50
C ILE A 58 -1.65 0.87 8.18
N TYR A 59 -2.22 2.05 8.05
CA TYR A 59 -2.12 2.91 6.86
C TYR A 59 -2.12 4.39 7.27
N ASP A 60 -1.64 5.25 6.37
CA ASP A 60 -1.79 6.70 6.53
C ASP A 60 -3.13 7.14 5.93
N PRO A 61 -4.07 7.72 6.71
CA PRO A 61 -5.33 8.22 6.18
C PRO A 61 -5.14 9.24 5.06
N LEU A 62 -4.03 9.99 5.04
CA LEU A 62 -3.77 10.98 4.00
C LEU A 62 -3.66 10.36 2.59
N ASP A 63 -3.24 9.11 2.46
CA ASP A 63 -3.16 8.39 1.17
C ASP A 63 -4.55 8.01 0.60
N PHE A 64 -5.59 8.12 1.42
CA PHE A 64 -6.95 7.68 1.12
C PHE A 64 -8.01 8.78 1.33
N GLU A 65 -7.64 9.93 1.89
CA GLU A 65 -8.50 11.08 2.16
C GLU A 65 -8.87 11.90 0.91
N ASP A 66 -8.20 11.70 -0.22
CA ASP A 66 -8.46 12.44 -1.48
C ASP A 66 -9.76 12.08 -2.21
N ALA A 67 -10.67 11.32 -1.60
CA ALA A 67 -11.90 10.86 -2.25
C ALA A 67 -13.10 11.82 -2.14
N GLU A 68 -12.96 13.00 -1.50
CA GLU A 68 -14.07 13.96 -1.37
C GLU A 68 -13.98 15.20 -2.28
N GLU A 69 -12.90 15.43 -3.03
CA GLU A 69 -12.83 16.53 -4.00
C GLU A 69 -12.25 16.09 -5.36
N GLU A 70 -13.19 15.81 -6.28
CA GLU A 70 -13.03 15.84 -7.75
C GLU A 70 -12.20 14.72 -8.43
N GLU A 71 -12.70 14.33 -9.60
CA GLU A 71 -12.14 13.32 -10.49
C GLU A 71 -10.78 13.79 -11.06
N ASP A 72 -9.84 12.84 -11.22
CA ASP A 72 -8.53 12.96 -11.90
C ASP A 72 -7.36 13.46 -11.02
N GLU A 73 -6.45 12.58 -10.61
CA GLU A 73 -5.08 12.50 -11.14
C GLU A 73 -4.44 11.17 -10.69
N SER A 74 -3.77 10.52 -11.63
CA SER A 74 -2.73 9.52 -11.39
C SER A 74 -1.60 10.10 -10.52
N GLU A 75 -0.71 9.23 -10.06
CA GLU A 75 0.59 9.48 -9.38
C GLU A 75 0.57 9.30 -7.86
N GLY A 76 1.52 8.51 -7.33
CA GLY A 76 1.74 8.49 -5.88
C GLY A 76 2.56 7.40 -5.21
N LEU A 77 3.24 6.47 -5.90
CA LEU A 77 4.33 5.72 -5.24
C LEU A 77 5.50 5.48 -6.19
N SER A 78 6.24 6.55 -6.48
CA SER A 78 7.64 6.42 -6.86
C SER A 78 8.47 6.38 -5.57
N SER A 79 8.81 5.17 -5.13
CA SER A 79 9.86 5.00 -4.13
C SER A 79 11.21 5.03 -4.84
N ASP A 80 11.80 6.22 -4.74
CA ASP A 80 13.22 6.58 -4.80
C ASP A 80 14.26 5.52 -5.21
N SER A 81 14.92 5.77 -6.34
CA SER A 81 16.36 5.56 -6.50
C SER A 81 16.88 6.58 -7.51
N GLY A 82 17.02 7.82 -7.04
CA GLY A 82 17.71 8.89 -7.76
C GLY A 82 19.23 8.72 -7.74
N ASP A 83 19.75 7.65 -8.36
CA ASP A 83 21.19 7.40 -8.47
C ASP A 83 21.59 6.93 -9.87
N GLU A 84 21.36 7.75 -10.90
CA GLU A 84 22.05 7.57 -12.21
C GLU A 84 22.59 8.90 -12.78
N LEU A 85 22.29 10.04 -12.14
CA LEU A 85 22.72 11.36 -12.64
C LEU A 85 24.14 11.76 -12.18
N PHE A 86 24.76 11.01 -11.27
CA PHE A 86 26.05 11.36 -10.68
C PHE A 86 27.25 10.76 -11.43
N GLU A 87 27.07 9.63 -12.13
CA GLU A 87 28.16 8.98 -12.88
C GLU A 87 28.56 9.75 -14.15
N ASP A 88 27.64 10.48 -14.80
CA ASP A 88 27.92 11.26 -16.02
C ASP A 88 28.77 12.52 -15.76
N ALA A 89 28.86 12.97 -14.51
CA ALA A 89 29.65 14.13 -14.10
C ALA A 89 31.13 13.77 -13.80
N LEU A 90 31.41 12.51 -13.41
CA LEU A 90 32.77 12.06 -13.14
C LEU A 90 33.52 11.69 -14.42
N ASP A 91 32.81 11.18 -15.43
CA ASP A 91 33.41 10.77 -16.72
C ASP A 91 33.96 11.98 -17.51
N LYS A 92 33.36 13.17 -17.34
CA LYS A 92 33.82 14.43 -17.94
C LYS A 92 35.03 15.08 -17.24
N LEU A 93 35.49 14.54 -16.12
CA LEU A 93 36.63 15.05 -15.35
C LEU A 93 37.95 14.34 -15.62
N THR A 94 37.98 13.29 -16.46
CA THR A 94 39.25 12.66 -16.87
C THR A 94 39.90 13.50 -17.98
N ILE A 95 40.66 14.49 -17.53
CA ILE A 95 41.60 15.29 -18.32
C ILE A 95 42.51 14.37 -19.14
N LYS A 96 42.52 14.66 -20.44
CA LYS A 96 43.51 14.18 -21.40
C LYS A 96 44.83 14.89 -21.11
N ASP A 97 45.81 14.16 -20.59
CA ASP A 97 47.23 14.48 -20.78
C ASP A 97 47.70 13.88 -22.13
#